data_AF-A0A8J6G848-F1
#
_entry.id   AF-A0A8J6G848-F1
#
_cell.length_a   1.000
_cell.length_b   1.000
_cell.length_c   1.000
_cell.angle_alpha   90.00
_cell.angle_beta   90.00
_cell.angle_gamma   90.00
#
_symmetry.space_group_name_H-M   'P 1'
#
loop_
_entity.id
_entity.type
_entity.pdbx_description
1 polymer ?
#
loop_
_entity_poly.entity_id
_entity_poly.type
_entity_poly.pdbx_seq_one_letter_code
_entity_poly.pdbx_strand_id
1 'polypeptide(L)' 'MFERIATEASNLARLNNSKTINSREIQSAVRLLLPGEMCDRAIAEGTMAMLRYISTK' A
#
# COMPACT_ATOMS: atom_id res chain seq x y z
N MET A 1 9.12 -6.20 8.00
CA MET A 1 8.44 -5.02 7.40
C MET A 1 7.27 -5.45 6.51
N PHE A 2 7.49 -6.34 5.54
CA PHE A 2 6.44 -6.88 4.67
C PHE A 2 5.22 -7.40 5.45
N GLU A 3 5.43 -8.27 6.44
CA GLU A 3 4.34 -8.83 7.26
C GLU A 3 3.51 -7.75 7.94
N ARG A 4 4.13 -6.70 8.49
CA ARG A 4 3.42 -5.57 9.11
C ARG A 4 2.52 -4.85 8.12
N ILE A 5 3.00 -4.59 6.91
CA ILE A 5 2.21 -3.95 5.84
C ILE A 5 1.05 -4.87 5.42
N ALA A 6 1.32 -6.16 5.23
CA ALA A 6 0.30 -7.13 4.81
C ALA A 6 -0.81 -7.30 5.87
N THR A 7 -0.45 -7.40 7.15
CA THR A 7 -1.41 -7.46 8.26
C THR A 7 -2.25 -6.19 8.31
N GLU A 8 -1.63 -5.02 8.23
CA GLU A 8 -2.35 -3.75 8.32
C GLU A 8 -3.27 -3.54 7.10
N ALA A 9 -2.81 -3.85 5.90
CA ALA A 9 -3.63 -3.79 4.69
C ALA A 9 -4.80 -4.78 4.72
N SER A 10 -4.60 -5.97 5.30
CA SER A 10 -5.69 -6.93 5.53
C SER A 10 -6.72 -6.41 6.52
N ASN A 11 -6.28 -5.75 7.60
CA ASN A 11 -7.17 -5.10 8.55
C ASN A 11 -7.99 -3.99 7.88
N LEU A 12 -7.35 -3.14 7.06
CA LEU A 12 -8.03 -2.09 6.30
C LEU A 12 -9.05 -2.63 5.30
N ALA A 13 -8.73 -3.72 4.60
CA ALA A 13 -9.69 -4.38 3.71
C ALA A 13 -10.91 -4.90 4.48
N ARG A 14 -10.69 -5.52 5.65
CA ARG A 14 -11.77 -5.99 6.55
C ARG A 14 -12.62 -4.84 7.08
N LEU A 15 -12.02 -3.71 7.46
CA LEU A 15 -12.74 -2.51 7.89
C LEU A 15 -13.64 -1.96 6.77
N ASN A 16 -13.18 -2.04 5.52
CA ASN A 16 -13.94 -1.63 4.35
C ASN A 16 -14.94 -2.69 3.85
N ASN A 17 -15.16 -3.80 4.59
CA ASN A 17 -15.96 -4.96 4.17
C ASN A 17 -15.54 -5.53 2.81
N SER A 18 -14.27 -5.33 2.42
CA SER A 18 -13.71 -5.85 1.18
C SER A 18 -13.04 -7.19 1.43
N LYS A 19 -13.27 -8.15 0.53
CA LYS A 19 -12.53 -9.42 0.49
C LYS A 19 -11.22 -9.31 -0.30
N THR A 20 -11.03 -8.21 -1.02
CA THR A 20 -9.88 -7.96 -1.87
C THR A 20 -9.05 -6.83 -1.29
N ILE A 21 -7.75 -7.06 -1.15
CA ILE A 21 -6.78 -6.01 -0.80
C ILE A 21 -6.40 -5.30 -2.10
N ASN A 22 -6.77 -4.03 -2.25
CA ASN A 22 -6.37 -3.22 -3.40
C ASN A 22 -5.11 -2.40 -3.07
N SER A 23 -4.58 -1.71 -4.09
CA SER A 23 -3.43 -0.83 -3.93
C SER A 23 -3.66 0.30 -2.90
N ARG A 24 -4.92 0.71 -2.70
CA ARG A 24 -5.31 1.71 -1.69
C ARG A 24 -5.05 1.20 -0.27
N GLU A 25 -5.43 -0.03 0.05
CA GLU A 25 -5.18 -0.60 1.37
C GLU A 25 -3.68 -0.73 1.64
N ILE A 26 -2.88 -1.10 0.62
CA ILE A 26 -1.42 -1.13 0.73
C ILE A 26 -0.85 0.29 0.96
N GLN A 27 -1.28 1.30 0.20
CA GLN A 27 -0.83 2.69 0.40
C GLN A 27 -1.19 3.21 1.80
N SER A 28 -2.41 2.95 2.26
CA SER A 28 -2.85 3.34 3.60
C SER A 28 -2.07 2.63 4.69
N ALA A 29 -1.79 1.34 4.56
CA ALA A 29 -0.93 0.60 5.48
C ALA A 29 0.48 1.20 5.55
N VAL A 30 1.06 1.59 4.40
CA VAL A 30 2.37 2.26 4.35
C VAL A 30 2.33 3.61 5.07
N ARG A 31 1.27 4.41 4.91
CA ARG A 31 1.07 5.69 5.64
C ARG A 31 0.99 5.51 7.16
N LEU A 32 0.37 4.43 7.62
CA LEU A 32 0.23 4.14 9.05
C LEU A 32 1.54 3.65 9.68
N LEU A 33 2.39 2.96 8.90
CA LEU A 33 3.59 2.29 9.41
C LEU A 33 4.88 3.11 9.26
N LEU A 34 4.93 4.05 8.32
CA LEU A 34 6.12 4.85 8.04
C LEU A 34 5.96 6.32 8.44
N PRO A 35 6.96 6.94 9.07
CA PRO A 35 6.91 8.35 9.44
C PRO A 35 7.35 9.30 8.30
N GLY A 36 6.71 10.47 8.23
CA GLY A 36 7.19 11.66 7.52
C GLY A 36 7.62 11.41 6.07
N GLU A 37 8.76 11.98 5.66
CA GLU A 37 9.26 11.89 4.28
C GLU A 37 9.49 10.45 3.78
N MET A 38 9.71 9.49 4.69
CA MET A 38 9.89 8.09 4.31
C MET A 38 8.60 7.51 3.73
N CYS A 39 7.45 7.90 4.28
CA CYS A 39 6.15 7.54 3.76
C CYS A 39 5.95 8.12 2.34
N ASP A 40 6.24 9.40 2.14
CA ASP A 40 6.03 10.07 0.85
C ASP A 40 6.86 9.43 -0.27
N ARG A 41 8.13 9.13 0.00
CA ARG A 41 9.02 8.46 -0.96
C ARG A 41 8.53 7.03 -1.27
N ALA A 42 8.15 6.26 -0.25
CA ALA A 42 7.65 4.89 -0.44
C ALA A 42 6.36 4.87 -1.29
N ILE A 43 5.46 5.83 -1.09
CA ILE A 43 4.23 5.96 -1.88
C ILE A 43 4.53 6.37 -3.32
N ALA A 44 5.44 7.33 -3.52
CA ALA A 44 5.83 7.77 -4.85
C ALA A 44 6.46 6.62 -5.65
N GLU A 45 7.39 5.88 -5.04
CA GLU A 45 8.06 4.75 -5.66
C GLU A 45 7.08 3.60 -5.97
N GLY A 46 6.19 3.26 -5.03
CA GLY A 46 5.14 2.26 -5.26
C GLY A 46 4.17 2.65 -6.39
N THR A 47 3.84 3.93 -6.51
CA THR A 47 2.96 4.43 -7.58
C THR A 47 3.66 4.37 -8.94
N MET A 48 4.93 4.77 -9.02
CA MET A 48 5.71 4.65 -10.26
C MET A 48 5.89 3.20 -10.70
N ALA A 49 6.15 2.28 -9.75
CA ALA A 49 6.24 0.86 -10.04
C ALA A 49 4.92 0.30 -10.61
N MET A 50 3.78 0.71 -10.06
CA MET A 50 2.46 0.34 -10.58
C MET A 50 2.22 0.85 -12.01
N LEU A 51 2.55 2.11 -12.27
CA LEU A 51 2.41 2.69 -13.61
C LEU A 51 3.28 1.97 -14.64
N ARG A 52 4.52 1.64 -14.27
CA ARG A 52 5.42 0.84 -15.13
C ARG A 52 4.81 -0.53 -15.41
N TYR A 53 4.32 -1.23 -14.38
CA TYR A 53 3.68 -2.54 -14.53
C TYR A 53 2.49 -2.49 -15.50
N ILE A 54 1.61 -1.49 -15.35
CA ILE A 54 0.45 -1.29 -16.24
C ILE A 54 0.91 -1.00 -17.67
N SER A 55 1.96 -0.21 -17.86
CA SER A 55 2.49 0.14 -19.19
C SER A 55 3.23 -1.00 -19.88
N THR A 56 3.81 -1.93 -19.14
CA THR A 56 4.53 -3.10 -19.69
C THR A 56 3.62 -4.31 -19.93
N LYS A 57 2.35 -4.22 -19.52
CA LYS A 57 1.34 -5.26 -19.70
C LYS A 57 0.48 -4.94 -20.92
#